data_AF-A0A853JS88-F1
#
_entry.id   AF-A0A853JS88-F1
#
_cell.length_a   1.000
_cell.length_b   1.000
_cell.length_c   1.000
_cell.angle_alpha   90.00
_cell.angle_beta   90.00
_cell.angle_gamma   90.00
#
_symmetry.space_group_name_H-M   'P 1'
#
loop_
_entity.id
_entity.type
_entity.pdbx_description
1 polymer ?
#
loop_
_entity_poly.entity_id
_entity_poly.type
_entity_poly.pdbx_seq_one_letter_code
_entity_poly.pdbx_strand_id
1 'polypeptide(L)'
;MNTLQEKMEKEVIALIFRDYPDLRDQILKARVTSRKFTGVGFFTYYNKEDVLWEEEMIISDVGAILNNSIEVGFVFFIRKEGVRFLECYTYGDPFPDQIESYAVFLFENRENYV
;
A
#
# COMPACT_ATOMS: atom_id res chain seq x y z
N MET A 1 -19.35 -5.53 -2.41
CA MET A 1 -19.17 -5.30 -0.96
C MET A 1 -17.67 -5.20 -0.75
N ASN A 2 -17.14 -4.06 -0.29
CA ASN A 2 -15.68 -3.90 -0.19
C ASN A 2 -15.12 -4.81 0.91
N THR A 3 -14.08 -5.58 0.61
CA THR A 3 -13.40 -6.42 1.61
C THR A 3 -12.62 -5.55 2.61
N LEU A 4 -12.21 -6.11 3.76
CA LEU A 4 -11.35 -5.39 4.70
C LEU A 4 -10.00 -5.04 4.07
N GLN A 5 -9.45 -5.92 3.24
CA GLN A 5 -8.24 -5.64 2.47
C GLN A 5 -8.42 -4.40 1.58
N GLU A 6 -9.52 -4.30 0.83
CA GLU A 6 -9.76 -3.12 -0.03
C GLU A 6 -9.92 -1.82 0.75
N LYS A 7 -10.48 -1.87 1.96
CA LYS A 7 -10.58 -0.70 2.84
C LYS A 7 -9.21 -0.28 3.34
N MET A 8 -8.42 -1.24 3.82
CA MET A 8 -7.04 -1.01 4.27
C MET A 8 -6.16 -0.47 3.15
N GLU A 9 -6.19 -1.07 1.96
CA GLU A 9 -5.43 -0.58 0.79
C GLU A 9 -5.77 0.89 0.49
N LYS A 10 -7.06 1.27 0.50
CA LYS A 10 -7.46 2.67 0.28
C LYS A 10 -6.97 3.61 1.36
N GLU A 11 -7.01 3.19 2.62
CA GLU A 11 -6.53 3.99 3.75
C GLU A 11 -5.01 4.19 3.69
N VAL A 12 -4.27 3.12 3.36
CA VAL A 12 -2.82 3.17 3.10
C VAL A 12 -2.51 4.12 1.96
N ILE A 13 -3.19 4.02 0.81
CA ILE A 13 -2.99 4.95 -0.32
C ILE A 13 -3.27 6.39 0.09
N ALA A 14 -4.33 6.63 0.88
CA ALA A 14 -4.65 7.96 1.36
C ALA A 14 -3.53 8.58 2.21
N LEU A 15 -2.85 7.76 3.02
CA LEU A 15 -1.72 8.19 3.85
C LEU A 15 -0.40 8.32 3.07
N ILE A 16 -0.09 7.38 2.18
CA ILE A 16 1.11 7.41 1.32
C ILE A 16 1.13 8.70 0.50
N PHE A 17 -0.01 9.07 -0.08
CA PHE A 17 -0.14 10.24 -0.96
C PHE A 17 -0.81 11.44 -0.28
N ARG A 18 -0.73 11.55 1.06
CA ARG A 18 -1.33 12.68 1.81
C ARG A 18 -0.86 14.05 1.31
N ASP A 19 0.41 14.13 0.89
CA ASP A 19 1.06 15.35 0.39
C ASP A 19 0.91 15.52 -1.15
N TYR A 20 0.26 14.56 -1.82
CA TYR A 20 0.00 14.56 -3.27
C TYR A 20 -1.49 14.32 -3.56
N PRO A 21 -2.38 15.26 -3.21
CA PRO A 21 -3.83 15.04 -3.21
C PRO A 21 -4.39 14.65 -4.59
N ASP A 22 -3.88 15.21 -5.69
CA ASP A 22 -4.33 14.88 -7.04
C ASP A 22 -3.95 13.43 -7.42
N LEU A 23 -2.74 13.01 -7.07
CA LEU A 23 -2.25 11.65 -7.34
C LEU A 23 -2.95 10.63 -6.45
N ARG A 24 -3.17 10.96 -5.17
CA ARG A 24 -3.99 10.18 -4.24
C ARG A 24 -5.37 9.89 -4.83
N ASP A 25 -6.05 10.94 -5.28
CA ASP A 25 -7.40 10.84 -5.82
C ASP A 25 -7.46 10.02 -7.11
N GLN A 26 -6.42 10.09 -7.95
CA GLN A 26 -6.27 9.22 -9.12
C GLN A 26 -6.15 7.75 -8.71
N ILE A 27 -5.21 7.42 -7.81
CA ILE A 27 -4.95 6.03 -7.41
C ILE A 27 -6.15 5.41 -6.67
N LEU A 28 -6.85 6.19 -5.83
CA LEU A 28 -8.05 5.72 -5.12
C LEU A 28 -9.21 5.37 -6.05
N LYS A 29 -9.25 5.96 -7.25
CA LYS A 29 -10.25 5.70 -8.30
C LYS A 29 -9.75 4.75 -9.37
N ALA A 30 -8.44 4.49 -9.42
CA ALA A 30 -7.82 3.66 -10.42
C ALA A 30 -8.33 2.22 -10.33
N ARG A 31 -8.51 1.61 -11.51
CA ARG A 31 -8.92 0.22 -11.60
C ARG A 31 -7.78 -0.68 -11.17
N VAL A 32 -8.05 -1.56 -10.22
CA VAL A 32 -7.15 -2.65 -9.86
C VAL A 32 -7.18 -3.69 -10.98
N THR A 33 -6.03 -3.97 -11.58
CA THR A 33 -5.90 -4.95 -12.67
C THR A 33 -5.64 -6.36 -12.14
N SER A 34 -4.91 -6.49 -11.04
CA SER A 34 -4.66 -7.78 -10.39
C SER A 34 -4.19 -7.61 -8.95
N ARG A 35 -4.34 -8.67 -8.16
CA ARG A 35 -3.70 -8.84 -6.86
C ARG A 35 -2.91 -10.15 -6.85
N LYS A 36 -1.68 -10.13 -6.34
CA LYS A 36 -0.80 -11.31 -6.28
C LYS A 36 -0.27 -11.50 -4.86
N PHE A 37 -0.68 -12.59 -4.22
CA PHE A 37 -0.18 -12.97 -2.89
C PHE A 37 1.17 -13.70 -2.99
N THR A 38 2.05 -13.46 -2.04
CA THR A 38 3.41 -14.04 -1.99
C THR A 38 3.63 -14.98 -0.81
N GLY A 39 2.65 -15.11 0.09
CA GLY A 39 2.76 -15.83 1.37
C GLY A 39 3.31 -14.97 2.51
N VAL A 40 4.08 -13.93 2.21
CA VAL A 40 4.61 -12.94 3.17
C VAL A 40 4.10 -11.52 2.88
N GLY A 41 3.04 -11.42 2.06
CA GLY A 41 2.53 -10.15 1.58
C GLY A 41 1.70 -10.28 0.31
N PHE A 42 1.52 -9.15 -0.37
CA PHE A 42 0.86 -9.10 -1.66
C PHE A 42 1.29 -7.89 -2.48
N PHE A 43 0.99 -7.96 -3.77
CA PHE A 43 1.03 -6.82 -4.70
C PHE A 43 -0.37 -6.51 -5.20
N THR A 44 -0.73 -5.23 -5.23
CA THR A 44 -1.94 -4.72 -5.88
C THR A 44 -1.54 -3.83 -7.04
N TYR A 45 -1.87 -4.26 -8.26
CA TYR A 45 -1.50 -3.56 -9.49
C TYR A 45 -2.66 -2.68 -9.96
N TYR A 46 -2.34 -1.46 -10.37
CA TYR A 46 -3.30 -0.48 -10.86
C TYR A 46 -3.15 -0.27 -12.37
N ASN A 47 -4.25 0.07 -13.04
CA ASN A 47 -4.22 0.40 -14.45
C ASN A 47 -3.48 1.72 -14.66
N LYS A 48 -2.47 1.68 -15.53
CA LYS A 48 -1.66 2.85 -15.89
C LYS A 48 -2.45 4.04 -16.42
N GLU A 49 -3.52 3.79 -17.16
CA GLU A 49 -4.32 4.85 -17.80
C GLU A 49 -5.09 5.70 -16.77
N ASP A 50 -5.24 5.17 -15.55
CA ASP A 50 -5.95 5.85 -14.47
C ASP A 50 -5.00 6.66 -13.56
N VAL A 51 -3.68 6.53 -13.74
CA VAL A 51 -2.64 7.18 -12.93
C VAL A 51 -1.67 7.90 -13.86
N LEU A 52 -1.93 9.19 -14.11
CA LEU A 52 -1.27 10.03 -15.12
C LEU A 52 0.12 10.54 -14.71
N TRP A 53 0.65 10.07 -13.58
CA TRP A 53 1.99 10.42 -13.14
C TRP A 53 3.03 9.64 -13.94
N GLU A 54 3.98 10.39 -14.52
CA GLU A 54 4.98 9.87 -15.47
C GLU A 54 6.38 9.72 -14.86
N GLU A 55 6.67 10.42 -13.77
CA GLU A 55 7.97 10.34 -13.11
C GLU A 55 8.05 9.11 -12.19
N GLU A 56 9.25 8.54 -12.04
CA GLU A 56 9.43 7.46 -11.08
C GLU A 56 9.24 7.95 -9.66
N MET A 57 8.51 7.16 -8.87
CA MET A 57 8.20 7.50 -7.49
C MET A 57 8.16 6.23 -6.65
N ILE A 58 8.78 6.30 -5.48
CA ILE A 58 8.74 5.24 -4.47
C ILE A 58 8.47 5.92 -3.13
N ILE A 59 7.40 5.53 -2.45
CA ILE A 59 7.03 6.06 -1.13
C ILE A 59 6.77 4.88 -0.19
N SER A 60 7.36 4.91 1.00
CA SER A 60 7.40 3.80 1.96
C SER A 60 7.43 4.29 3.42
N ASP A 61 6.38 4.98 3.85
CA ASP A 61 6.28 5.56 5.19
C ASP A 61 4.98 5.15 5.92
N VAL A 62 4.31 4.09 5.45
CA VAL A 62 3.04 3.60 6.01
C VAL A 62 3.13 2.13 6.36
N GLY A 63 2.62 1.77 7.53
CA GLY A 63 2.47 0.39 8.01
C GLY A 63 1.06 0.11 8.52
N ALA A 64 0.77 -1.14 8.85
CA ALA A 64 -0.43 -1.52 9.57
C ALA A 64 -0.21 -2.69 10.52
N ILE A 65 -1.03 -2.79 11.55
CA ILE A 65 -1.16 -3.98 12.40
C ILE A 65 -2.38 -4.76 11.96
N LEU A 66 -2.21 -5.98 11.46
CA LEU A 66 -3.27 -6.91 11.07
C LEU A 66 -3.59 -7.86 12.21
N ASN A 67 -4.87 -8.14 12.40
CA ASN A 67 -5.37 -9.11 13.39
C ASN A 67 -4.72 -8.92 14.77
N ASN A 68 -4.51 -7.66 15.15
CA ASN A 68 -3.91 -7.18 16.40
C ASN A 68 -2.48 -7.67 16.71
N SER A 69 -1.78 -8.29 15.76
CA SER A 69 -0.51 -8.97 16.05
C SER A 69 0.52 -8.94 14.93
N ILE A 70 0.11 -8.86 13.67
CA ILE A 70 1.02 -8.97 12.52
C ILE A 70 1.31 -7.57 12.00
N GLU A 71 2.54 -7.11 12.16
CA GLU A 71 2.98 -5.84 11.56
C GLU A 71 3.31 -6.04 10.08
N VAL A 72 2.78 -5.15 9.24
CA VAL A 72 3.07 -5.09 7.81
C VAL A 72 3.52 -3.69 7.40
N GLY A 73 4.45 -3.64 6.46
CA GLY A 73 4.85 -2.41 5.77
C GLY A 73 4.21 -2.31 4.40
N PHE A 74 4.15 -1.08 3.87
CA PHE A 74 3.65 -0.80 2.53
C PHE A 74 4.63 0.07 1.75
N VAL A 75 4.80 -0.26 0.47
CA VAL A 75 5.53 0.57 -0.49
C VAL A 75 4.68 0.78 -1.72
N PHE A 76 4.55 2.02 -2.18
CA PHE A 76 3.96 2.29 -3.49
C PHE A 76 5.04 2.59 -4.51
N PHE A 77 4.90 1.99 -5.70
CA PHE A 77 5.81 2.18 -6.81
C PHE A 77 5.08 2.78 -8.02
N ILE A 78 5.67 3.83 -8.59
CA ILE A 78 5.42 4.29 -9.96
C ILE A 78 6.74 4.10 -10.71
N ARG A 79 6.72 3.27 -11.75
CA ARG A 79 7.91 2.94 -12.55
C ARG A 79 7.78 3.50 -13.96
N LYS A 80 8.91 3.88 -14.57
CA LYS A 80 8.95 4.48 -15.92
C LYS A 80 8.36 3.58 -17.01
N GLU A 81 8.44 2.26 -16.83
CA GLU A 81 7.83 1.27 -17.74
C GLU A 81 6.30 1.21 -17.66
N GLY A 82 5.72 2.05 -16.80
CA GLY A 82 4.30 2.25 -16.68
C GLY A 82 3.61 1.32 -15.69
N VAL A 83 4.36 0.69 -14.79
CA VAL A 83 3.80 -0.15 -13.72
C VAL A 83 3.53 0.69 -12.48
N ARG A 84 2.30 0.59 -11.95
CA ARG A 84 1.85 1.27 -10.73
C ARG A 84 1.32 0.21 -9.78
N PHE A 85 1.92 0.06 -8.60
CA PHE A 85 1.51 -0.98 -7.68
C PHE A 85 1.81 -0.65 -6.22
N LEU A 86 0.95 -1.15 -5.35
CA LEU A 86 1.14 -1.19 -3.91
C LEU A 86 1.72 -2.56 -3.55
N GLU A 87 2.85 -2.57 -2.87
CA GLU A 87 3.41 -3.73 -2.19
C GLU A 87 3.02 -3.68 -0.71
N CYS A 88 2.64 -4.83 -0.16
CA CYS A 88 2.52 -5.07 1.26
C CYS A 88 3.42 -6.24 1.64
N TYR A 89 4.16 -6.12 2.74
CA TYR A 89 5.09 -7.14 3.20
C TYR A 89 5.07 -7.27 4.73
N THR A 90 5.28 -8.47 5.24
CA THR A 90 5.50 -8.75 6.68
C THR A 90 6.98 -8.66 7.03
N TYR A 91 7.29 -8.60 8.33
CA TYR A 91 8.66 -8.62 8.86
C TYR A 91 9.14 -10.02 9.24
N GLY A 92 8.79 -11.04 8.44
CA GLY A 92 9.19 -12.44 8.64
C GLY A 92 8.05 -13.37 9.06
N ASP A 93 6.92 -12.83 9.50
CA ASP A 93 5.71 -13.61 9.76
C ASP A 93 4.98 -14.00 8.47
N PRO A 94 4.25 -15.12 8.42
CA PRO A 94 3.34 -15.40 7.31
C PRO A 94 2.24 -14.34 7.23
N PHE A 95 1.87 -13.95 6.02
CA PHE A 95 0.70 -13.09 5.81
C PHE A 95 -0.57 -13.86 6.17
N PRO A 96 -1.54 -13.26 6.87
CA PRO A 96 -2.73 -13.98 7.32
C PRO A 96 -3.62 -14.39 6.14
N ASP A 97 -4.19 -15.59 6.19
CA ASP A 97 -5.16 -16.07 5.20
C ASP A 97 -6.41 -15.18 5.10
N GLN A 98 -6.77 -14.53 6.21
CA GLN A 98 -7.87 -13.59 6.30
C GLN A 98 -7.53 -12.39 7.19
N ILE A 99 -7.85 -11.19 6.71
CA ILE A 99 -7.81 -9.95 7.51
C ILE A 99 -9.16 -9.79 8.22
N GLU A 100 -9.14 -9.86 9.55
CA GLU A 100 -10.31 -9.67 10.43
C GLU A 100 -10.33 -8.27 11.05
N SER A 101 -9.15 -7.72 11.34
CA SER A 101 -8.96 -6.34 11.79
C SER A 101 -7.68 -5.75 11.21
N TYR A 102 -7.64 -4.42 11.10
CA TYR A 102 -6.43 -3.69 10.74
C TYR A 102 -6.38 -2.33 11.45
N ALA A 103 -5.19 -1.82 11.71
CA ALA A 103 -4.94 -0.45 12.17
C ALA A 103 -3.74 0.13 11.41
N VAL A 104 -3.95 1.21 10.65
CA VAL A 104 -2.90 1.84 9.82
C VAL A 104 -2.17 2.92 10.60
N PHE A 105 -0.86 3.05 10.38
CA PHE A 105 -0.02 4.05 11.03
C PHE A 105 1.06 4.58 10.07
N LEU A 106 1.57 5.79 10.35
CA LEU A 106 2.76 6.31 9.70
C LEU A 106 4.00 5.82 10.45
N PHE A 107 5.04 5.44 9.73
CA PHE A 107 6.37 5.34 10.34
C PHE A 107 6.82 6.76 10.66
N GLU A 108 6.68 7.19 11.91
CA GLU A 108 7.30 8.43 12.36
C GLU A 108 8.80 8.33 12.05
N ASN A 109 9.40 9.41 11.54
CA ASN A 109 10.85 9.54 11.39
C ASN A 109 11.49 8.99 12.66
N ARG A 110 12.13 7.82 12.59
CA ARG A 110 13.02 7.33 13.64
C ARG A 110 14.28 8.20 13.62
N GLU A 111 14.13 9.50 13.84
CA GLU A 111 15.22 10.31 14.36
C GLU A 111 15.43 9.87 15.81
N ASN A 112 16.68 9.52 16.13
CA ASN A 112 17.22 9.05 17.40
C ASN A 112 17.28 7.53 17.60
N TYR A 113 18.25 6.91 16.92
CA TYR A 113 19.22 6.05 17.62
C TYR A 113 20.62 6.37 17.09
N VAL A 114 21.29 7.32 17.75
CA VAL A 114 22.76 7.43 17.80
C VAL A 114 23.19 7.03 19.20
#